data_AF-A0A7D4BG73-F1
#
_entry.id   AF-A0A7D4BG73-F1
#
_cell.length_a   1.000
_cell.length_b   1.000
_cell.length_c   1.000
_cell.angle_alpha   90.00
_cell.angle_beta   90.00
_cell.angle_gamma   90.00
#
_symmetry.space_group_name_H-M   'P 1'
#
loop_
_entity.id
_entity.type
_entity.pdbx_description
1 polymer ?
#
loop_
_entity_poly.entity_id
_entity_poly.type
_entity_poly.pdbx_seq_one_letter_code
_entity_poly.pdbx_strand_id
1 'polypeptide(L)'
;MKCRDSILKNKEVDFNWRHQVLKSVHQMIHTFYCLPVKARSCKNLLAIIQRCWDKNTDRFFSPVHYYMTLAQVTDHLLYLLSGQDIESSHGTLKECISSWIPGLNLELTAYYQLVEWRNTSYKVTKFVVDEHAEALQALQYTHLLVSFQFYGRIPEEIEIRVLLTGKRICFYPKEVDLSAAVDYLYLLMESLRKPLGSIPQIAIQ
;
A
#
# COMPACT_ATOMS: atom_id res chain seq x y z
N MET A 1 22.97 -7.27 1.50
CA MET A 1 21.49 -7.26 1.61
C MET A 1 20.89 -7.53 0.24
N LYS A 2 20.40 -8.75 0.00
CA LYS A 2 19.70 -9.14 -1.23
C LYS A 2 18.29 -9.56 -0.81
N CYS A 3 17.31 -8.69 -0.93
CA CYS A 3 15.93 -9.14 -1.14
C CYS A 3 15.87 -9.64 -2.59
N ARG A 4 16.13 -10.93 -2.79
CA ARG A 4 15.90 -11.62 -4.05
C ARG A 4 14.87 -12.72 -3.83
N ASP A 5 13.74 -12.53 -4.49
CA ASP A 5 12.96 -13.58 -5.15
C ASP A 5 12.62 -14.83 -4.33
N SER A 6 11.72 -14.73 -3.36
CA SER A 6 11.13 -15.96 -2.80
C SER A 6 9.74 -15.81 -2.15
N ILE A 7 8.79 -15.09 -2.76
CA ILE A 7 7.35 -15.28 -2.44
C ILE A 7 6.49 -15.06 -3.69
N LEU A 8 6.70 -15.81 -4.78
CA LEU A 8 5.72 -15.96 -5.86
C LEU A 8 5.89 -17.33 -6.54
N LYS A 9 5.77 -18.41 -5.76
CA LYS A 9 5.57 -19.76 -6.30
C LYS A 9 4.33 -20.37 -5.69
N ASN A 10 3.17 -19.95 -6.21
CA ASN A 10 2.13 -20.91 -6.53
C ASN A 10 1.36 -20.46 -7.77
N LYS A 11 0.91 -21.45 -8.52
CA LYS A 11 0.76 -21.46 -9.97
C LYS A 11 -0.71 -21.36 -10.35
N GLU A 12 -1.18 -20.15 -10.69
CA GLU A 12 -2.31 -19.93 -11.59
C GLU A 12 -1.96 -18.72 -12.49
N VAL A 13 -2.36 -18.75 -13.76
CA VAL A 13 -2.22 -17.60 -14.67
C VAL A 13 -3.22 -16.55 -14.20
N ASP A 14 -2.84 -15.79 -13.19
CA ASP A 14 -3.79 -15.04 -12.40
C ASP A 14 -4.11 -13.69 -13.08
N PHE A 15 -5.41 -13.45 -13.20
CA PHE A 15 -6.04 -12.31 -13.87
C PHE A 15 -5.80 -11.03 -13.04
N ASN A 16 -4.56 -10.55 -12.98
CA ASN A 16 -4.16 -9.59 -11.95
C ASN A 16 -3.94 -8.17 -12.48
N TRP A 17 -4.95 -7.61 -13.14
CA TRP A 17 -4.94 -6.19 -13.52
C TRP A 17 -4.69 -5.28 -12.32
N ARG A 18 -5.14 -5.65 -11.12
CA ARG A 18 -4.89 -4.87 -9.88
C ARG A 18 -3.41 -4.76 -9.57
N HIS A 19 -2.68 -5.87 -9.64
CA HIS A 19 -1.23 -5.86 -9.47
C HIS A 19 -0.54 -5.03 -10.56
N GLN A 20 -1.02 -5.10 -11.80
CA GLN A 20 -0.49 -4.28 -12.89
C GLN A 20 -0.71 -2.79 -12.66
N VAL A 21 -1.89 -2.41 -12.17
CA VAL A 21 -2.20 -1.02 -11.78
C VAL A 21 -1.28 -0.59 -10.64
N LEU A 22 -1.16 -1.36 -9.55
CA LEU A 22 -0.28 -1.02 -8.43
C LEU A 22 1.17 -0.88 -8.85
N LYS A 23 1.68 -1.82 -9.65
CA LYS A 23 3.05 -1.79 -10.18
C LYS A 23 3.29 -0.54 -11.01
N SER A 24 2.35 -0.21 -11.91
CA SER A 24 2.44 0.99 -12.76
C SER A 24 2.44 2.25 -11.90
N VAL A 25 1.54 2.34 -10.92
CA VAL A 25 1.43 3.48 -10.00
C VAL A 25 2.67 3.63 -9.14
N HIS A 26 3.24 2.55 -8.61
CA HIS A 26 4.50 2.62 -7.85
C HIS A 26 5.62 3.19 -8.70
N GLN A 27 5.74 2.73 -9.95
CA GLN A 27 6.73 3.29 -10.88
C GLN A 27 6.47 4.76 -11.20
N MET A 28 5.21 5.17 -11.35
CA MET A 28 4.84 6.57 -11.58
C MET A 28 5.24 7.46 -10.40
N ILE A 29 4.88 7.06 -9.18
CA ILE A 29 5.20 7.80 -7.95
C ILE A 29 6.72 7.88 -7.78
N HIS A 30 7.44 6.74 -7.89
CA HIS A 30 8.90 6.72 -7.86
C HIS A 30 9.49 7.72 -8.84
N THR A 31 9.07 7.65 -10.10
CA THR A 31 9.58 8.51 -11.16
C THR A 31 9.29 9.99 -10.86
N PHE A 32 8.09 10.31 -10.37
CA PHE A 32 7.68 11.67 -10.07
C PHE A 32 8.49 12.27 -8.92
N TYR A 33 8.69 11.52 -7.83
CA TYR A 33 9.47 11.99 -6.69
C TYR A 33 10.98 12.05 -6.96
N CYS A 34 11.49 11.31 -7.95
CA CYS A 34 12.86 11.48 -8.45
C CYS A 34 13.08 12.76 -9.27
N LEU A 35 12.02 13.46 -9.70
CA LEU A 35 12.17 14.76 -10.35
C LEU A 35 12.59 15.83 -9.33
N PRO A 36 13.39 16.83 -9.75
CA PRO A 36 13.58 18.05 -8.98
C PRO A 36 12.24 18.67 -8.62
N VAL A 37 12.11 19.25 -7.42
CA VAL A 37 10.85 19.82 -6.91
C VAL A 37 10.21 20.78 -7.93
N LYS A 38 11.00 21.66 -8.55
CA LYS A 38 10.54 22.61 -9.59
C LYS A 38 9.99 21.95 -10.87
N ALA A 39 10.32 20.69 -11.10
CA ALA A 39 9.86 19.90 -12.24
C ALA A 39 8.66 18.99 -11.88
N ARG A 40 8.25 18.92 -10.60
CA ARG A 40 7.06 18.18 -10.17
C ARG A 40 5.81 18.98 -10.53
N SER A 41 5.26 18.71 -11.71
CA SER A 41 4.09 19.42 -12.27
C SER A 41 3.10 18.43 -12.89
N CYS A 42 1.83 18.84 -13.05
CA CYS A 42 0.80 18.02 -13.72
C CYS A 42 1.24 17.58 -15.12
N LYS A 43 1.89 18.48 -15.87
CA LYS A 43 2.40 18.18 -17.21
C LYS A 43 3.40 17.03 -17.20
N ASN A 44 4.36 17.06 -16.27
CA ASN A 44 5.36 16.00 -16.16
C ASN A 44 4.74 14.71 -15.60
N LEU A 45 3.77 14.81 -14.69
CA LEU A 45 3.03 13.66 -14.19
C LEU A 45 2.25 12.96 -15.32
N LEU A 46 1.54 13.69 -16.17
CA LEU A 46 0.86 13.14 -17.34
C LEU A 46 1.83 12.39 -18.27
N ALA A 47 3.00 12.98 -18.55
CA ALA A 47 4.03 12.33 -19.35
C ALA A 47 4.57 11.04 -18.68
N ILE A 48 4.72 11.04 -17.35
CA ILE A 48 5.10 9.86 -16.58
C ILE A 48 4.02 8.79 -16.66
N ILE A 49 2.75 9.15 -16.48
CA ILE A 49 1.61 8.22 -16.56
C ILE A 49 1.59 7.55 -17.94
N GLN A 50 1.66 8.34 -19.01
CA GLN A 50 1.66 7.83 -20.39
C GLN A 50 2.82 6.86 -20.66
N ARG A 51 3.99 7.08 -20.02
CA ARG A 51 5.16 6.23 -20.17
C ARG A 51 5.09 4.95 -19.34
N CYS A 52 4.61 5.04 -18.11
CA CYS A 52 4.65 3.95 -17.13
C CYS A 52 3.42 3.04 -17.18
N TRP A 53 2.31 3.50 -17.74
CA TRP A 53 1.09 2.70 -17.80
C TRP A 53 1.26 1.48 -18.73
N ASP A 54 0.79 0.32 -18.27
CA ASP A 54 0.80 -0.91 -19.07
C ASP A 54 -0.12 -0.75 -20.29
N LYS A 55 0.41 -1.02 -21.48
CA LYS A 55 -0.32 -0.91 -22.75
C LYS A 55 -1.06 -2.21 -23.10
N ASN A 56 -0.87 -3.28 -22.33
CA ASN A 56 -1.52 -4.55 -22.56
C ASN A 56 -2.96 -4.54 -22.01
N THR A 57 -3.93 -4.37 -22.92
CA THR A 57 -5.36 -4.36 -22.60
C THR A 57 -5.90 -5.73 -22.18
N ASP A 58 -5.26 -6.82 -22.60
CA ASP A 58 -5.75 -8.19 -22.41
C ASP A 58 -5.63 -8.67 -20.95
N ARG A 59 -4.92 -7.90 -20.12
CA ARG A 59 -4.80 -8.15 -18.67
C ARG A 59 -6.02 -7.67 -17.89
N PHE A 60 -6.92 -6.92 -18.52
CA PHE A 60 -8.11 -6.31 -17.90
C PHE A 60 -9.37 -7.06 -18.35
N PHE A 61 -10.48 -6.88 -17.61
CA PHE A 61 -11.76 -7.52 -17.93
C PHE A 61 -12.28 -7.20 -19.34
N SER A 62 -11.99 -5.99 -19.85
CA SER A 62 -12.35 -5.55 -21.19
C SER A 62 -11.54 -4.30 -21.57
N PRO A 63 -11.50 -3.91 -22.85
CA PRO A 63 -10.94 -2.62 -23.26
C PRO A 63 -11.62 -1.43 -22.56
N VAL A 64 -12.94 -1.49 -22.33
CA VAL A 64 -13.68 -0.44 -21.61
C VAL A 64 -13.18 -0.35 -20.16
N HIS A 65 -13.05 -1.49 -19.48
CA HIS A 65 -12.51 -1.53 -18.12
C HIS A 65 -11.08 -0.97 -18.06
N TYR A 66 -10.22 -1.33 -19.01
CA TYR A 66 -8.87 -0.79 -19.13
C TYR A 66 -8.85 0.75 -19.17
N TYR A 67 -9.61 1.35 -20.09
CA TYR A 67 -9.63 2.80 -20.25
C TYR A 67 -10.29 3.53 -19.08
N MET A 68 -11.34 2.95 -18.48
CA MET A 68 -11.95 3.49 -17.27
C MET A 68 -10.96 3.50 -16.10
N THR A 69 -10.26 2.39 -15.86
CA THR A 69 -9.25 2.29 -14.81
C THR A 69 -8.10 3.28 -15.05
N LEU A 70 -7.61 3.41 -16.28
CA LEU A 70 -6.60 4.41 -16.63
C LEU A 70 -7.09 5.84 -16.33
N ALA A 71 -8.31 6.19 -16.75
CA ALA A 71 -8.88 7.51 -16.53
C ALA A 71 -9.02 7.84 -15.04
N GLN A 72 -9.59 6.91 -14.25
CA GLN A 72 -9.76 7.09 -12.80
C GLN A 72 -8.42 7.23 -12.08
N VAL A 73 -7.45 6.35 -12.36
CA VAL A 73 -6.12 6.42 -11.76
C VAL A 73 -5.43 7.74 -12.14
N THR A 74 -5.54 8.15 -13.39
CA THR A 74 -4.94 9.41 -13.88
C THR A 74 -5.52 10.61 -13.15
N ASP A 75 -6.85 10.71 -13.08
CA ASP A 75 -7.54 11.83 -12.45
C ASP A 75 -7.16 11.95 -10.95
N HIS A 76 -7.23 10.84 -10.22
CA HIS A 76 -6.93 10.84 -8.79
C HIS A 76 -5.44 11.04 -8.49
N LEU A 77 -4.52 10.53 -9.33
CA LEU A 77 -3.09 10.81 -9.17
C LEU A 77 -2.78 12.27 -9.47
N LEU A 78 -3.40 12.87 -10.49
CA LEU A 78 -3.25 14.29 -10.77
C LEU A 78 -3.69 15.10 -9.56
N TYR A 79 -4.91 14.89 -9.07
CA TYR A 79 -5.42 15.60 -7.89
C TYR A 79 -4.48 15.47 -6.67
N LEU A 80 -3.98 14.26 -6.41
CA LEU A 80 -3.09 14.00 -5.28
C LEU A 80 -1.73 14.69 -5.43
N LEU A 81 -1.11 14.57 -6.61
CA LEU A 81 0.28 14.95 -6.87
C LEU A 81 0.40 16.32 -7.56
N SER A 82 -0.68 17.06 -7.73
CA SER A 82 -0.67 18.46 -8.13
C SER A 82 -1.00 19.42 -7.00
N GLY A 83 -1.31 18.91 -5.80
CA GLY A 83 -1.65 19.72 -4.64
C GLY A 83 -0.48 20.60 -4.15
N GLN A 84 -0.82 21.71 -3.50
CA GLN A 84 0.14 22.74 -3.05
C GLN A 84 1.16 22.24 -2.00
N ASP A 85 0.92 21.10 -1.34
CA ASP A 85 1.78 20.60 -0.25
C ASP A 85 3.13 20.01 -0.70
N ILE A 86 3.32 19.77 -2.01
CA ILE A 86 4.51 19.12 -2.56
C ILE A 86 5.78 19.96 -2.41
N GLU A 87 5.64 21.29 -2.30
CA GLU A 87 6.77 22.20 -2.17
C GLU A 87 7.47 22.09 -0.80
N SER A 88 6.80 21.54 0.22
CA SER A 88 7.31 21.51 1.60
C SER A 88 7.81 20.13 2.06
N SER A 89 7.45 19.04 1.37
CA SER A 89 7.78 17.69 1.83
C SER A 89 8.96 17.06 1.05
N HIS A 90 10.00 16.71 1.80
CA HIS A 90 11.06 15.82 1.32
C HIS A 90 10.56 14.36 1.37
N GLY A 91 9.60 14.04 0.51
CA GLY A 91 9.12 12.67 0.32
C GLY A 91 10.27 11.74 -0.08
N THR A 92 10.53 10.72 0.72
CA THR A 92 11.45 9.61 0.43
C THR A 92 10.63 8.38 0.05
N LEU A 93 11.01 7.75 -1.06
CA LEU A 93 10.43 6.47 -1.47
C LEU A 93 11.17 5.33 -0.74
N LYS A 94 10.46 4.36 -0.18
CA LYS A 94 11.12 3.27 0.58
C LYS A 94 10.41 1.93 0.44
N GLU A 95 10.80 1.16 -0.55
CA GLU A 95 9.93 0.08 -1.02
C GLU A 95 9.75 -1.09 -0.05
N CYS A 96 10.66 -1.39 0.88
CA CYS A 96 10.47 -2.51 1.81
C CYS A 96 11.24 -2.33 3.13
N ILE A 97 10.58 -2.66 4.23
CA ILE A 97 11.16 -2.78 5.57
C ILE A 97 10.64 -4.07 6.20
N SER A 98 11.55 -4.89 6.71
CA SER A 98 11.22 -6.05 7.53
C SER A 98 11.70 -5.82 8.95
N SER A 99 10.91 -6.25 9.93
CA SER A 99 11.21 -6.08 11.35
C SER A 99 10.59 -7.19 12.18
N TRP A 100 11.37 -7.72 13.12
CA TRP A 100 10.89 -8.68 14.11
C TRP A 100 9.97 -7.99 15.11
N ILE A 101 8.75 -8.49 15.27
CA ILE A 101 7.74 -7.94 16.18
C ILE A 101 7.62 -8.87 17.40
N PRO A 102 8.17 -8.48 18.58
CA PRO A 102 8.21 -9.36 19.74
C PRO A 102 6.84 -9.86 20.19
N GLY A 103 5.82 -8.99 20.21
CA GLY A 103 4.46 -9.35 20.63
C GLY A 103 3.75 -10.36 19.73
N LEU A 104 4.22 -10.54 18.50
CA LEU A 104 3.69 -11.52 17.55
C LEU A 104 4.64 -12.73 17.36
N ASN A 105 5.86 -12.67 17.91
CA ASN A 105 6.92 -13.66 17.72
C ASN A 105 7.17 -14.02 16.25
N LEU A 106 7.24 -13.01 15.38
CA LEU A 106 7.43 -13.16 13.93
C LEU A 106 8.05 -11.92 13.29
N GLU A 107 8.51 -12.07 12.06
CA GLU A 107 8.94 -10.94 11.21
C GLU A 107 7.76 -10.41 10.39
N LEU A 108 7.43 -9.13 10.56
CA LEU A 108 6.52 -8.42 9.67
C LEU A 108 7.29 -7.65 8.62
N THR A 109 6.74 -7.60 7.41
CA THR A 109 7.26 -6.82 6.31
C THR A 109 6.23 -5.78 5.86
N ALA A 110 6.66 -4.52 5.79
CA ALA A 110 5.85 -3.41 5.30
C ALA A 110 6.54 -2.74 4.11
N TYR A 111 5.78 -2.54 3.03
CA TYR A 111 6.28 -1.95 1.79
C TYR A 111 5.93 -0.47 1.71
N TYR A 112 6.84 0.48 1.92
CA TYR A 112 6.43 1.89 1.95
C TYR A 112 6.48 2.48 0.55
N GLN A 113 5.37 3.03 0.06
CA GLN A 113 5.42 3.71 -1.24
C GLN A 113 5.90 5.14 -1.07
N LEU A 114 5.44 5.87 -0.05
CA LEU A 114 5.92 7.22 0.18
C LEU A 114 6.03 7.49 1.68
N VAL A 115 7.17 8.04 2.10
CA VAL A 115 7.43 8.49 3.47
C VAL A 115 7.79 9.97 3.41
N GLU A 116 6.94 10.84 3.95
CA GLU A 116 7.14 12.28 3.95
C GLU A 116 7.62 12.74 5.32
N TRP A 117 8.89 13.14 5.41
CA TRP A 117 9.47 13.67 6.64
C TRP A 117 9.09 15.12 6.86
N ARG A 118 8.66 15.41 8.09
CA ARG A 118 8.51 16.75 8.66
C ARG A 118 9.55 16.91 9.77
N ASN A 119 9.73 18.12 10.30
CA ASN A 119 10.81 18.45 11.24
C ASN A 119 11.05 17.39 12.33
N THR A 120 9.98 16.90 12.99
CA THR A 120 10.06 15.92 14.08
C THR A 120 9.21 14.67 13.86
N SER A 121 8.43 14.62 12.79
CA SER A 121 7.46 13.58 12.49
C SER A 121 7.56 13.10 11.04
N TYR A 122 6.76 12.10 10.68
CA TYR A 122 6.62 11.69 9.29
C TYR A 122 5.23 11.12 9.02
N LYS A 123 4.83 11.20 7.77
CA LYS A 123 3.63 10.55 7.24
C LYS A 123 4.03 9.39 6.34
N VAL A 124 3.30 8.28 6.45
CA VAL A 124 3.39 7.14 5.53
C VAL A 124 2.19 7.17 4.61
N THR A 125 2.40 7.16 3.31
CA THR A 125 1.32 7.05 2.32
C THR A 125 1.38 5.72 1.59
N LYS A 126 0.21 5.08 1.53
CA LYS A 126 -0.03 3.79 0.92
C LYS A 126 -1.04 3.89 -0.21
N PHE A 127 -0.79 3.17 -1.30
CA PHE A 127 -1.68 3.11 -2.46
C PHE A 127 -2.28 1.72 -2.59
N VAL A 128 -3.60 1.65 -2.71
CA VAL A 128 -4.40 0.44 -2.95
C VAL A 128 -5.31 0.67 -4.16
N VAL A 129 -5.68 -0.38 -4.88
CA VAL A 129 -6.54 -0.24 -6.07
C VAL A 129 -7.98 0.06 -5.64
N ASP A 130 -8.50 -0.77 -4.76
CA ASP A 130 -9.86 -0.75 -4.21
C ASP A 130 -9.85 -1.00 -2.69
N GLU A 131 -11.02 -0.87 -2.08
CA GLU A 131 -11.22 -0.94 -0.62
C GLU A 131 -11.69 -2.33 -0.20
N HIS A 132 -10.95 -2.94 0.73
CA HIS A 132 -11.39 -4.11 1.50
C HIS A 132 -11.16 -3.80 2.98
N ALA A 133 -12.24 -3.60 3.75
CA ALA A 133 -12.18 -3.01 5.09
C ALA A 133 -11.20 -3.72 6.04
N GLU A 134 -11.23 -5.05 6.06
CA GLU A 134 -10.36 -5.88 6.87
C GLU A 134 -8.88 -5.77 6.43
N ALA A 135 -8.63 -5.70 5.13
CA ALA A 135 -7.28 -5.53 4.60
C ALA A 135 -6.70 -4.14 4.92
N LEU A 136 -7.55 -3.10 4.99
CA LEU A 136 -7.11 -1.74 5.31
C LEU A 136 -6.64 -1.62 6.76
N GLN A 137 -7.38 -2.19 7.72
CA GLN A 137 -6.98 -2.17 9.13
C GLN A 137 -5.71 -3.00 9.37
N ALA A 138 -5.63 -4.21 8.79
CA ALA A 138 -4.42 -5.02 8.84
C ALA A 138 -3.21 -4.27 8.27
N LEU A 139 -3.39 -3.53 7.17
CA LEU A 139 -2.35 -2.70 6.57
C LEU A 139 -1.93 -1.57 7.51
N GLN A 140 -2.86 -0.83 8.12
CA GLN A 140 -2.55 0.23 9.08
C GLN A 140 -1.73 -0.28 10.27
N TYR A 141 -2.18 -1.37 10.90
CA TYR A 141 -1.50 -1.94 12.06
C TYR A 141 -0.14 -2.57 11.71
N THR A 142 -0.02 -3.20 10.55
CA THR A 142 1.28 -3.69 10.06
C THR A 142 2.27 -2.53 9.90
N HIS A 143 1.83 -1.41 9.30
CA HIS A 143 2.70 -0.24 9.11
C HIS A 143 3.04 0.44 10.42
N LEU A 144 2.11 0.51 11.37
CA LEU A 144 2.35 1.02 12.71
C LEU A 144 3.45 0.22 13.43
N LEU A 145 3.30 -1.11 13.52
CA LEU A 145 4.26 -1.97 14.24
C LEU A 145 5.63 -1.98 13.57
N VAL A 146 5.70 -2.14 12.25
CA VAL A 146 6.98 -2.13 11.52
C VAL A 146 7.64 -0.75 11.61
N SER A 147 6.87 0.33 11.53
CA SER A 147 7.39 1.69 11.70
C SER A 147 8.01 1.90 13.07
N PHE A 148 7.28 1.54 14.13
CA PHE A 148 7.76 1.66 15.50
C PHE A 148 9.04 0.85 15.70
N GLN A 149 9.05 -0.39 15.23
CA GLN A 149 10.20 -1.28 15.39
C GLN A 149 11.43 -0.82 14.61
N PHE A 150 11.25 -0.29 13.39
CA PHE A 150 12.36 0.10 12.52
C PHE A 150 12.87 1.52 12.79
N TYR A 151 11.97 2.48 13.00
CA TYR A 151 12.32 3.90 13.20
C TYR A 151 12.41 4.29 14.67
N GLY A 152 11.99 3.44 15.60
CA GLY A 152 11.95 3.72 17.04
C GLY A 152 10.88 4.76 17.43
N ARG A 153 9.92 5.04 16.55
CA ARG A 153 8.80 5.98 16.77
C ARG A 153 7.64 5.64 15.84
N ILE A 154 6.43 6.08 16.18
CA ILE A 154 5.25 5.94 15.33
C ILE A 154 5.16 7.08 14.28
N PRO A 155 4.56 6.84 13.10
CA PRO A 155 4.23 7.92 12.17
C PRO A 155 3.17 8.85 12.76
N GLU A 156 3.17 10.12 12.36
CA GLU A 156 2.07 11.05 12.70
C GLU A 156 0.78 10.67 11.98
N GLU A 157 0.92 10.16 10.76
CA GLU A 157 -0.21 9.75 9.93
C GLU A 157 0.18 8.55 9.06
N ILE A 158 -0.71 7.56 9.00
CA ILE A 158 -0.72 6.48 8.01
C ILE A 158 -1.91 6.74 7.09
N GLU A 159 -1.61 7.17 5.86
CA GLU A 159 -2.59 7.50 4.84
C GLU A 159 -2.71 6.36 3.84
N ILE A 160 -3.94 5.94 3.52
CA ILE A 160 -4.24 5.04 2.41
C ILE A 160 -5.01 5.81 1.33
N ARG A 161 -4.49 5.79 0.11
CA ARG A 161 -5.07 6.35 -1.10
C ARG A 161 -5.63 5.23 -1.97
N VAL A 162 -6.95 5.27 -2.17
CA VAL A 162 -7.67 4.31 -3.01
C VAL A 162 -7.70 4.83 -4.43
N LEU A 163 -7.06 4.12 -5.34
CA LEU A 163 -6.78 4.61 -6.70
C LEU A 163 -8.03 4.73 -7.56
N LEU A 164 -9.01 3.83 -7.41
CA LEU A 164 -10.21 3.85 -8.25
C LEU A 164 -11.29 4.81 -7.75
N THR A 165 -11.31 5.12 -6.45
CA THR A 165 -12.34 5.98 -5.84
C THR A 165 -11.81 7.35 -5.46
N GLY A 166 -10.49 7.55 -5.48
CA GLY A 166 -9.83 8.77 -5.02
C GLY A 166 -9.89 8.97 -3.51
N LYS A 167 -10.52 8.04 -2.76
CA LYS A 167 -10.70 8.17 -1.33
C LYS A 167 -9.38 8.20 -0.59
N ARG A 168 -9.35 9.06 0.43
CA ARG A 168 -8.26 9.20 1.39
C ARG A 168 -8.75 8.65 2.73
N ILE A 169 -8.06 7.63 3.23
CA ILE A 169 -8.33 7.02 4.52
C ILE A 169 -7.13 7.31 5.42
N CYS A 170 -7.37 8.07 6.49
CA CYS A 170 -6.31 8.50 7.40
C CYS A 170 -6.42 7.76 8.73
N PHE A 171 -5.28 7.28 9.22
CA PHE A 171 -5.11 6.78 10.57
C PHE A 171 -4.01 7.59 11.26
N TYR A 172 -4.33 8.16 12.42
CA TYR A 172 -3.41 8.97 13.23
C TYR A 172 -3.06 8.17 14.49
N PRO A 173 -2.03 7.32 14.44
CA PRO A 173 -1.74 6.39 15.52
C PRO A 173 -1.27 7.12 16.78
N LYS A 174 -1.51 6.48 17.91
CA LYS A 174 -1.00 6.82 19.23
C LYS A 174 -0.27 5.62 19.79
N GLU A 175 0.56 5.84 20.80
CA GLU A 175 1.30 4.75 21.48
C GLU A 175 0.35 3.66 22.03
N VAL A 176 -0.85 4.03 22.49
CA VAL A 176 -1.88 3.07 22.94
C VAL A 176 -2.36 2.12 21.84
N ASP A 177 -2.23 2.50 20.57
CA ASP A 177 -2.65 1.67 19.44
C ASP A 177 -1.66 0.53 19.16
N LEU A 178 -0.44 0.57 19.72
CA LEU A 178 0.56 -0.48 19.52
C LEU A 178 0.09 -1.83 20.08
N SER A 179 -0.47 -1.85 21.29
CA SER A 179 -1.00 -3.08 21.88
C SER A 179 -2.20 -3.59 21.09
N ALA A 180 -3.12 -2.69 20.71
CA ALA A 180 -4.28 -3.06 19.90
C ALA A 180 -3.89 -3.63 18.53
N ALA A 181 -2.81 -3.10 17.93
CA ALA A 181 -2.27 -3.59 16.67
C ALA A 181 -1.70 -5.00 16.78
N VAL A 182 -0.98 -5.31 17.88
CA VAL A 182 -0.49 -6.67 18.17
C VAL A 182 -1.67 -7.63 18.34
N ASP A 183 -2.64 -7.30 19.20
CA ASP A 183 -3.79 -8.17 19.47
C ASP A 183 -4.58 -8.46 18.20
N TYR A 184 -4.85 -7.42 17.40
CA TYR A 184 -5.58 -7.56 16.14
C TYR A 184 -4.85 -8.46 15.15
N LEU A 185 -3.55 -8.24 14.92
CA LEU A 185 -2.79 -9.03 13.94
C LEU A 185 -2.61 -10.47 14.42
N TYR A 186 -2.47 -10.70 15.72
CA TYR A 186 -2.46 -12.04 16.30
C TYR A 186 -3.77 -12.78 16.00
N LEU A 187 -4.92 -12.16 16.29
CA LEU A 187 -6.24 -12.74 16.01
C LEU A 187 -6.46 -12.98 14.52
N LEU A 188 -6.05 -12.04 13.67
CA LEU A 188 -6.14 -12.18 12.22
C LEU A 188 -5.33 -13.40 11.76
N MET A 189 -4.09 -13.55 12.22
CA MET A 189 -3.26 -14.70 11.87
C MET A 189 -3.82 -16.03 12.37
N GLU A 190 -4.34 -16.07 13.59
CA GLU A 190 -4.99 -17.27 14.14
C GLU A 190 -6.25 -17.66 13.34
N SER A 191 -7.02 -16.67 12.87
CA SER A 191 -8.18 -16.94 12.02
C SER A 191 -7.79 -17.48 10.64
N LEU A 192 -6.71 -16.99 10.05
CA LEU A 192 -6.17 -17.48 8.77
C LEU A 192 -5.52 -18.88 8.89
N ARG A 193 -5.02 -19.25 10.08
CA ARG A 193 -4.42 -20.57 10.34
C ARG A 193 -5.45 -21.68 10.48
N LYS A 194 -6.71 -21.36 10.84
CA LYS A 194 -7.78 -22.37 10.92
C LYS A 194 -8.24 -22.73 9.50
N PRO A 195 -8.11 -23.99 9.05
CA PRO A 195 -8.71 -24.40 7.78
C PRO A 195 -10.24 -24.23 7.86
N LEU A 196 -10.85 -23.73 6.78
CA LEU A 196 -12.29 -23.85 6.53
C LEU A 196 -12.65 -25.34 6.48
N GLY A 197 -12.89 -25.95 7.64
CA GLY A 197 -13.00 -27.41 7.73
C GLY A 197 -13.04 -27.92 9.17
N SER A 198 -14.13 -27.62 9.88
CA SER A 198 -14.67 -28.49 10.94
C SER A 198 -16.07 -28.02 11.28
N ILE A 199 -17.01 -28.26 10.36
CA ILE A 199 -18.40 -28.44 10.75
C ILE A 199 -18.42 -29.74 11.59
N PRO A 200 -18.87 -29.73 12.85
CA PRO A 200 -19.06 -30.98 13.57
C PRO A 200 -20.10 -31.81 12.83
N GLN A 201 -19.70 -33.00 12.37
CA GLN A 201 -20.67 -34.02 12.02
C GLN A 201 -21.45 -34.34 13.30
N ILE A 202 -22.66 -33.81 13.38
CA ILE A 202 -23.65 -34.26 14.35
C ILE A 202 -23.92 -35.72 13.97
N ALA A 203 -23.38 -36.64 14.77
CA ALA A 203 -23.75 -38.04 14.73
C ALA A 203 -25.24 -38.13 15.02
N ILE A 204 -26.02 -38.53 14.01
CA ILE A 204 -27.37 -39.03 14.23
C ILE A 204 -27.20 -40.55 14.41
N GLN A 205 -27.42 -41.01 15.65
CA GLN A 205 -27.78 -42.40 15.93
C GLN A 205 -29.24 -42.63 15.58
#